data_AF-A0A353LMZ7-F1
#
_entry.id   AF-A0A353LMZ7-F1
#
_cell.length_a   1.000
_cell.length_b   1.000
_cell.length_c   1.000
_cell.angle_alpha   90.00
_cell.angle_beta   90.00
_cell.angle_gamma   90.00
#
_symmetry.space_group_name_H-M   'P 1'
#
loop_
_entity.id
_entity.type
_entity.pdbx_description
1 polymer ?
#
loop_
_entity_poly.entity_id
_entity_poly.type
_entity_poly.pdbx_seq_one_letter_code
_entity_poly.pdbx_strand_id
1 'polypeptide(L)'
;MKRMRVERHFTKQGQSPYADIEFRKTTSEIRNPDGSVVFKLEGIEVPTGWSQVACDILAQKYFRKAGIPKELRPVVEPDVPAWLWRSEADDTALERTDPSKRYGPEMAAVQVFDR
;
A
#
# COMPACT_ATOMS: atom_id res chain seq x y z
N MET A 1 8.59 -9.39 -36.35
CA MET A 1 7.57 -8.85 -35.43
C MET A 1 8.11 -7.60 -34.75
N LYS A 2 7.41 -6.46 -34.88
CA LYS A 2 7.78 -5.22 -34.17
C LYS A 2 7.45 -5.43 -32.68
N ARG A 3 8.47 -5.41 -31.82
CA ARG A 3 8.31 -5.65 -30.38
C ARG A 3 7.58 -4.46 -29.77
N MET A 4 6.57 -4.70 -28.91
CA MET A 4 5.88 -3.62 -28.18
C MET A 4 6.89 -2.83 -27.37
N ARG A 5 6.92 -1.51 -27.57
CA ARG A 5 7.82 -0.59 -26.88
C ARG A 5 6.98 0.32 -26.00
N VAL A 6 7.18 0.22 -24.69
CA VAL A 6 6.56 1.12 -23.70
C VAL A 6 7.63 2.11 -23.26
N GLU A 7 7.43 3.38 -23.62
CA GLU A 7 8.33 4.46 -23.20
C GLU A 7 8.02 4.84 -21.75
N ARG A 8 9.07 5.11 -20.97
CA ARG A 8 8.95 5.53 -19.57
C ARG A 8 8.95 7.06 -19.52
N HIS A 9 7.92 7.63 -18.91
CA HIS A 9 7.82 9.08 -18.70
C HIS A 9 8.08 9.49 -17.24
N PHE A 10 7.59 8.69 -16.29
CA PHE A 10 7.63 8.99 -14.85
C PHE A 10 8.47 8.00 -14.05
N THR A 11 9.10 7.03 -14.71
CA THR A 11 9.91 5.99 -14.05
C THR A 11 11.25 5.83 -14.74
N LYS A 12 12.24 5.33 -13.99
CA LYS A 12 13.57 5.01 -14.51
C LYS A 12 13.78 3.51 -14.50
N GLN A 13 14.50 2.99 -15.50
CA GLN A 13 14.79 1.56 -15.56
C GLN A 13 15.62 1.14 -14.33
N GLY A 14 15.26 0.02 -13.71
CA GLY A 14 15.96 -0.51 -12.54
C GLY A 14 15.68 0.23 -11.23
N GLN A 15 14.75 1.20 -11.22
CA GLN A 15 14.33 1.90 -10.02
C GLN A 15 12.88 1.53 -9.67
N SER A 16 12.57 1.55 -8.37
CA SER A 16 11.19 1.43 -7.90
C SER A 16 10.32 2.51 -8.55
N PRO A 17 9.05 2.21 -8.93
CA PRO A 17 8.12 3.23 -9.39
C PRO A 17 7.85 4.32 -8.33
N TYR A 18 8.17 4.05 -7.06
CA TYR A 18 8.02 4.97 -5.95
C TYR A 18 9.29 5.79 -5.64
N ALA A 19 10.41 5.54 -6.34
CA ALA A 19 11.73 6.09 -5.96
C ALA A 19 11.80 7.63 -5.95
N ASP A 20 11.07 8.29 -6.87
CA ASP A 20 11.03 9.75 -6.98
C ASP A 20 9.77 10.35 -6.29
N ILE A 21 9.03 9.56 -5.50
CA ILE A 21 7.83 10.01 -4.77
C ILE A 21 8.18 10.13 -3.29
N GLU A 22 8.07 11.34 -2.75
CA GLU A 22 8.19 11.58 -1.32
C GLU A 22 6.90 11.16 -0.60
N PHE A 23 7.05 10.47 0.55
CA PHE A 23 5.95 10.07 1.41
C PHE A 23 6.01 10.77 2.76
N ARG A 24 4.84 11.09 3.31
CA ARG A 24 4.68 11.66 4.65
C ARG A 24 3.69 10.84 5.47
N LYS A 25 3.81 10.93 6.79
CA LYS A 25 2.78 10.43 7.70
C LYS A 25 1.69 11.48 7.88
N THR A 26 0.44 11.03 7.91
CA THR A 26 -0.71 11.88 8.24
C THR A 26 -1.72 11.11 9.09
N THR A 27 -2.73 11.80 9.58
CA THR A 27 -3.87 11.21 10.28
C THR A 27 -5.12 11.43 9.45
N SER A 28 -5.94 10.39 9.28
CA SER A 28 -7.30 10.55 8.79
C SER A 28 -8.25 10.57 9.97
N GLU A 29 -9.07 11.62 10.07
CA GLU A 29 -10.00 11.80 11.18
C GLU A 29 -11.32 12.40 10.68
N ILE A 30 -12.43 11.78 11.04
CA ILE A 30 -13.78 12.29 10.77
C ILE A 30 -14.44 12.59 12.10
N ARG A 31 -15.04 13.78 12.20
CA ARG A 31 -15.80 14.21 13.38
C ARG A 31 -17.26 14.48 13.03
N ASN A 32 -18.13 14.26 13.99
CA ASN A 32 -19.50 14.75 13.98
C ASN A 32 -19.52 16.29 14.19
N PRO A 33 -20.64 16.96 13.89
CA PRO A 33 -20.79 18.40 14.16
C PRO A 33 -20.58 18.79 15.63
N ASP A 34 -20.84 17.88 16.56
CA ASP A 34 -20.59 18.06 18.00
C ASP A 34 -19.11 17.87 18.41
N GLY A 35 -18.23 17.56 17.46
CA GLY A 35 -16.80 17.35 17.67
C GLY A 35 -16.39 15.93 18.04
N SER A 36 -17.33 15.02 18.29
CA SER A 36 -17.04 13.62 18.60
C SER A 36 -16.43 12.89 17.39
N VAL A 37 -15.49 11.97 17.63
CA VAL A 37 -14.75 11.27 16.57
C VAL A 37 -15.57 10.08 16.06
N VAL A 38 -15.83 10.05 14.76
CA VAL A 38 -16.51 8.95 14.04
C VAL A 38 -15.50 7.91 13.55
N PHE A 39 -14.36 8.39 13.08
CA PHE A 39 -13.28 7.56 12.55
C PHE A 39 -11.96 8.26 12.80
N LYS A 40 -10.94 7.49 13.20
CA LYS A 40 -9.57 7.98 13.31
C LYS A 40 -8.60 6.87 12.93
N LEU A 41 -7.66 7.20 12.07
CA LEU A 41 -6.52 6.35 11.73
C LEU A 41 -5.26 7.20 11.64
N GLU A 42 -4.32 6.94 12.54
CA GLU A 42 -3.12 7.75 12.74
C GLU A 42 -1.90 7.12 12.09
N GLY A 43 -0.98 7.98 11.63
CA GLY A 43 0.32 7.53 11.15
C GLY A 43 0.27 6.79 9.81
N ILE A 44 -0.73 7.06 8.98
CA ILE A 44 -0.81 6.49 7.64
C ILE A 44 0.23 7.15 6.73
N GLU A 45 0.91 6.35 5.92
CA GLU A 45 1.94 6.82 5.00
C GLU A 45 1.35 7.04 3.60
N VAL A 46 1.45 8.28 3.11
CA VAL A 46 0.81 8.75 1.87
C VAL A 46 1.78 9.65 1.09
N PRO A 47 1.64 9.79 -0.23
CA PRO A 47 2.45 10.74 -0.99
C PRO A 47 2.33 12.17 -0.46
N THR A 48 3.46 12.87 -0.35
CA THR A 48 3.52 14.23 0.23
C THR A 48 2.60 15.22 -0.50
N GLY A 49 2.51 15.09 -1.83
CA GLY A 49 1.67 15.96 -2.67
C GLY A 49 0.15 15.72 -2.58
N TRP A 50 -0.31 14.72 -1.82
CA TRP A 50 -1.74 14.47 -1.69
C TRP A 50 -2.42 15.42 -0.71
N SER A 51 -3.60 15.90 -1.12
CA SER A 51 -4.49 16.66 -0.25
C SER A 51 -4.98 15.80 0.91
N GLN A 52 -5.37 16.43 2.02
CA GLN A 52 -5.94 15.70 3.15
C GLN A 52 -7.19 14.91 2.76
N VAL A 53 -8.05 15.46 1.90
CA VAL A 53 -9.24 14.78 1.36
C VAL A 53 -8.87 13.48 0.62
N ALA A 54 -7.80 13.48 -0.17
CA ALA A 54 -7.33 12.27 -0.86
C ALA A 54 -6.82 11.22 0.15
N CYS A 55 -6.12 11.66 1.19
CA CYS A 55 -5.65 10.78 2.28
C CYS A 55 -6.84 10.17 3.04
N ASP A 56 -7.88 10.96 3.29
CA ASP A 56 -9.09 10.52 3.99
C ASP A 56 -9.89 9.50 3.17
N ILE A 57 -10.03 9.73 1.85
CA ILE A 57 -10.68 8.78 0.95
C ILE A 57 -9.90 7.46 0.92
N LEU A 58 -8.57 7.50 0.82
CA LEU A 58 -7.72 6.30 0.87
C LEU A 58 -7.99 5.50 2.15
N ALA A 59 -7.88 6.15 3.31
CA ALA A 59 -8.03 5.51 4.61
C ALA A 59 -9.44 4.92 4.84
N GLN A 60 -10.48 5.58 4.35
CA GLN A 60 -11.87 5.17 4.64
C GLN A 60 -12.44 4.17 3.63
N LYS A 61 -12.08 4.31 2.35
CA LYS A 61 -12.70 3.55 1.26
C LYS A 61 -11.83 2.40 0.79
N TYR A 62 -10.51 2.55 0.84
CA TYR A 62 -9.60 1.60 0.22
C TYR A 62 -8.86 0.76 1.23
N PHE A 63 -8.40 1.31 2.37
CA PHE A 63 -7.68 0.51 3.37
C PHE A 63 -8.53 -0.64 3.92
N ARG A 64 -7.97 -1.85 3.83
CA ARG A 64 -8.49 -3.04 4.50
C ARG A 64 -8.13 -2.93 5.98
N LYS A 65 -9.15 -3.09 6.84
CA LYS A 65 -9.05 -2.80 8.29
C LYS A 65 -8.43 -3.93 9.11
N ALA A 66 -8.37 -5.15 8.59
CA ALA A 66 -7.84 -6.31 9.29
C ALA A 66 -7.51 -7.45 8.31
N GLY A 67 -6.78 -8.44 8.80
CA GLY A 67 -6.53 -9.69 8.09
C GLY A 67 -5.46 -9.61 7.01
N ILE A 68 -4.70 -8.50 6.94
CA ILE A 68 -3.63 -8.34 5.94
C ILE A 68 -2.35 -8.91 6.53
N PRO A 69 -1.73 -9.92 5.89
CA PRO A 69 -0.48 -10.48 6.38
C PRO A 69 0.62 -9.42 6.32
N LYS A 70 1.44 -9.37 7.37
CA LYS A 70 2.54 -8.40 7.47
C LYS A 70 3.69 -8.74 6.53
N GLU A 71 3.92 -10.02 6.30
CA GLU A 71 4.93 -10.55 5.39
C GLU A 71 4.25 -11.18 4.17
N LEU A 72 4.69 -10.74 2.99
CA LEU A 72 4.17 -11.17 1.69
C LEU A 72 5.32 -11.69 0.85
N ARG A 73 5.03 -12.71 0.04
CA ARG A 73 5.94 -13.19 -1.00
C ARG A 73 5.26 -13.19 -2.37
N PRO A 74 6.02 -12.92 -3.44
CA PRO A 74 5.47 -13.02 -4.79
C PRO A 74 5.15 -14.47 -5.13
N VAL A 75 4.12 -14.66 -5.95
CA VAL A 75 3.74 -15.95 -6.51
C VAL A 75 4.30 -16.04 -7.92
N VAL A 76 5.11 -17.06 -8.18
CA VAL A 76 5.70 -17.26 -9.50
C VAL A 76 4.61 -17.63 -10.49
N GLU A 77 4.39 -16.75 -11.47
CA GLU A 77 3.43 -16.93 -12.56
C GLU A 77 4.22 -16.94 -13.88
N PRO A 78 4.51 -18.11 -14.48
CA PRO A 78 5.46 -18.24 -15.61
C PRO A 78 5.15 -17.38 -16.82
N ASP A 79 3.86 -17.16 -17.10
CA ASP A 79 3.39 -16.37 -18.24
C ASP A 79 3.23 -14.87 -17.91
N VAL A 80 3.49 -14.48 -16.67
CA VAL A 80 3.37 -13.10 -16.19
C VAL A 80 4.77 -12.55 -15.93
N PRO A 81 5.11 -11.35 -16.41
CA PRO A 81 6.38 -10.72 -16.05
C PRO A 81 6.51 -10.58 -14.53
N ALA A 82 7.71 -10.84 -13.99
CA ALA A 82 7.92 -10.91 -12.54
C ALA A 82 7.51 -9.66 -11.74
N TRP A 83 7.48 -8.49 -12.38
CA TRP A 83 7.04 -7.24 -11.77
C TRP A 83 5.51 -7.11 -11.65
N LEU A 84 4.74 -8.02 -12.22
CA LEU A 84 3.27 -8.09 -12.18
C LEU A 84 2.77 -9.31 -11.40
N TRP A 85 3.66 -10.09 -10.80
CA TRP A 85 3.28 -11.24 -9.99
C TRP A 85 2.43 -10.82 -8.80
N ARG A 86 1.32 -11.54 -8.57
CA ARG A 86 0.53 -11.35 -7.36
C ARG A 86 1.35 -11.74 -6.13
N SER A 87 0.96 -11.22 -4.96
CA SER A 87 1.54 -11.61 -3.68
C SER A 87 0.60 -12.50 -2.86
N GLU A 88 1.17 -13.34 -1.99
CA GLU A 88 0.45 -14.11 -0.99
C GLU A 88 1.18 -14.09 0.36
N ALA A 89 0.51 -14.54 1.42
CA ALA A 89 1.13 -14.61 2.76
C ALA A 89 2.40 -15.48 2.72
N ASP A 90 3.48 -14.96 3.30
CA ASP A 90 4.69 -15.75 3.51
C ASP A 90 4.62 -16.39 4.89
N ASP A 91 4.02 -17.59 4.99
CA ASP A 91 3.83 -18.29 6.27
C ASP A 91 5.15 -18.52 7.02
N THR A 92 6.25 -18.80 6.30
CA THR A 92 7.58 -19.01 6.91
C THR A 92 8.13 -17.71 7.50
N ALA A 93 7.97 -16.57 6.81
CA ALA A 93 8.36 -15.28 7.34
C ALA A 93 7.44 -14.84 8.49
N LEU A 94 6.13 -15.08 8.37
CA LEU A 94 5.13 -14.78 9.40
C LEU A 94 5.40 -15.55 10.71
N GLU A 95 5.87 -16.80 10.65
CA GLU A 95 6.25 -17.57 11.83
C GLU A 95 7.31 -16.86 12.69
N ARG A 96 8.21 -16.09 12.05
CA ARG A 96 9.26 -15.31 12.71
C ARG A 96 8.78 -13.97 13.24
N THR A 97 7.59 -13.54 12.83
CA THR A 97 6.92 -12.33 13.32
C THR A 97 6.10 -12.65 14.57
N ASP A 98 6.09 -11.70 15.51
CA ASP A 98 5.25 -11.77 16.72
C ASP A 98 3.80 -12.15 16.35
N PRO A 99 3.19 -13.16 16.98
CA PRO A 99 1.85 -13.63 16.65
C PRO A 99 0.78 -12.52 16.59
N SER A 100 0.89 -11.52 17.47
CA SER A 100 -0.05 -10.38 17.53
C SER A 100 0.12 -9.38 16.37
N LYS A 101 1.24 -9.45 15.64
CA LYS A 101 1.60 -8.53 14.54
C LYS A 101 1.58 -9.19 13.16
N ARG A 102 1.30 -10.49 13.07
CA ARG A 102 1.27 -11.24 11.79
C ARG A 102 0.21 -10.72 10.83
N TYR A 103 -0.91 -10.25 11.37
CA TYR A 103 -2.03 -9.72 10.59
C TYR A 103 -2.46 -8.37 11.13
N GLY A 104 -2.84 -7.46 10.25
CA GLY A 104 -3.26 -6.12 10.64
C GLY A 104 -4.03 -5.38 9.55
N PRO A 105 -4.27 -4.07 9.74
CA PRO A 105 -4.76 -3.18 8.71
C PRO A 105 -3.66 -2.82 7.71
N GLU A 106 -4.06 -2.22 6.58
CA GLU A 106 -3.16 -1.42 5.78
C GLU A 106 -2.96 -0.03 6.40
N MET A 107 -1.73 0.46 6.34
CA MET A 107 -1.29 1.72 6.93
C MET A 107 -0.50 2.59 5.93
N ALA A 108 -0.22 2.10 4.72
CA ALA A 108 0.52 2.84 3.71
C ALA A 108 -0.16 2.74 2.33
N ALA A 109 -0.12 3.83 1.57
CA ALA A 109 -0.70 3.90 0.23
C ALA A 109 -0.13 2.84 -0.72
N VAL A 110 1.17 2.54 -0.62
CA VAL A 110 1.83 1.51 -1.43
C VAL A 110 1.22 0.12 -1.27
N GLN A 111 0.70 -0.22 -0.07
CA GLN A 111 0.00 -1.49 0.15
C GLN A 111 -1.31 -1.60 -0.63
N VAL A 112 -1.88 -0.46 -1.06
CA VAL A 112 -3.07 -0.43 -1.95
C VAL A 112 -2.65 -0.51 -3.41
N PHE A 113 -1.52 0.09 -3.76
CA PHE A 113 -1.01 0.12 -5.13
C PHE A 113 -0.45 -1.24 -5.58
N ASP A 114 0.14 -1.99 -4.66
CA ASP A 114 0.80 -3.28 -4.91
C ASP A 114 -0.12 -4.50 -4.68
N ARG A 115 -1.44 -4.30 -4.70
CA ARG A 115 -2.41 -5.39 -4.52
C ARG A 115 -2.57 -6.27 -5.74
#